data_AF-A0A8T6VD50-F1
#
_entry.id   AF-A0A8T6VD50-F1
#
_cell.length_a   1.000
_cell.length_b   1.000
_cell.length_c   1.000
_cell.angle_alpha   90.00
_cell.angle_beta   90.00
_cell.angle_gamma   90.00
#
_symmetry.space_group_name_H-M   'P 1'
#
loop_
_entity.id
_entity.type
_entity.pdbx_description
1 polymer ?
#
loop_
_entity_poly.entity_id
_entity_poly.type
_entity_poly.pdbx_seq_one_letter_code
_entity_poly.pdbx_strand_id
1 'polypeptide(L)'
;MKRATIISLALVLGLCLATGALAADKDAIKKQVDEIVVSIDSGKKAQDFTGAAQNKPHYVFIMEEGGQMLVHPSLVGQSLKDKAAPVYNECSKATADGTWVKYEWKGKEKNTYVRKTKDGLIVGSGY
;
A
#
# COMPACT_ATOMS: atom_id res chain seq x y z
N MET A 1 19.34 35.00 -21.52
CA MET A 1 19.28 34.87 -20.04
C MET A 1 17.85 34.67 -19.52
N LYS A 2 16.89 35.57 -19.78
CA LYS A 2 15.49 35.45 -19.27
C LYS A 2 14.81 34.10 -19.57
N ARG A 3 14.96 33.56 -20.79
CA ARG A 3 14.38 32.24 -21.16
C ARG A 3 15.02 31.07 -20.40
N ALA A 4 16.33 31.11 -20.18
CA ALA A 4 17.03 30.07 -19.41
C ALA A 4 16.61 30.11 -17.93
N THR A 5 16.48 31.29 -17.32
CA THR A 5 16.03 31.45 -15.94
C THR A 5 14.59 30.97 -15.71
N ILE A 6 13.69 31.22 -16.66
CA ILE A 6 12.29 30.75 -16.59
C ILE A 6 12.23 29.21 -16.71
N ILE A 7 13.00 28.62 -17.61
CA ILE A 7 13.08 27.15 -17.76
C ILE A 7 13.64 26.52 -16.48
N SER A 8 14.74 27.06 -15.93
CA SER A 8 15.33 26.59 -14.67
C SER A 8 14.34 26.67 -13.51
N LEU A 9 13.59 27.77 -13.38
CA LEU A 9 12.62 27.95 -12.29
C LEU A 9 11.42 27.00 -12.43
N ALA A 10 10.91 26.78 -13.64
CA ALA A 10 9.83 25.83 -13.89
C ALA A 10 10.26 24.38 -13.59
N LEU A 11 11.52 24.02 -13.89
CA LEU A 11 12.06 22.70 -13.61
C LEU A 11 12.21 22.45 -12.10
N VAL A 12 12.72 23.44 -11.36
CA VAL A 12 12.86 23.36 -9.89
C VAL A 12 11.50 23.27 -9.21
N LEU A 13 10.54 24.12 -9.61
CA LEU A 13 9.18 24.07 -9.06
C LEU A 13 8.49 22.74 -9.39
N GLY A 14 8.64 22.22 -10.61
CA GLY A 14 8.09 20.93 -11.01
C GLY A 14 8.66 19.77 -10.18
N LEU A 15 9.97 19.76 -9.92
CA LEU A 15 10.61 18.74 -9.10
C LEU A 15 10.13 18.78 -7.64
N CYS A 16 10.02 19.98 -7.05
CA CYS A 16 9.54 20.14 -5.66
C CYS A 16 8.08 19.71 -5.48
N LEU A 17 7.21 19.95 -6.46
CA LEU A 17 5.81 19.51 -6.40
C LEU A 17 5.69 17.98 -6.49
N ALA A 18 6.49 17.34 -7.35
CA ALA A 18 6.48 15.89 -7.50
C ALA A 18 6.98 15.16 -6.24
N THR A 19 8.04 15.66 -5.59
CA THR A 19 8.54 15.08 -4.33
C THR A 19 7.55 15.27 -3.18
N GLY A 20 6.86 16.41 -3.12
CA GLY A 20 5.80 16.66 -2.14
C GLY A 20 4.61 15.70 -2.29
N ALA A 21 4.17 15.42 -3.52
CA ALA A 21 3.08 14.48 -3.79
C ALA A 21 3.43 13.05 -3.34
N LEU A 22 4.65 12.57 -3.64
CA LEU A 22 5.10 11.24 -3.22
C LEU A 22 5.18 11.10 -1.69
N ALA A 23 5.59 12.15 -0.98
CA ALA A 23 5.62 12.14 0.49
C ALA A 23 4.19 12.07 1.06
N ALA A 24 3.28 12.88 0.53
CA ALA A 24 1.87 12.87 0.96
C ALA A 24 1.19 11.51 0.72
N ASP A 25 1.46 10.86 -0.42
CA ASP A 25 0.95 9.52 -0.71
C ASP A 25 1.45 8.49 0.32
N LYS A 26 2.73 8.53 0.68
CA LYS A 26 3.30 7.62 1.68
C LYS A 26 2.66 7.79 3.06
N ASP A 27 2.44 9.03 3.49
CA ASP A 27 1.81 9.32 4.78
C ASP A 27 0.33 8.90 4.79
N ALA A 28 -0.40 9.17 3.71
CA ALA A 28 -1.80 8.77 3.58
C ALA A 28 -1.97 7.24 3.57
N ILE A 29 -1.11 6.53 2.82
CA ILE A 29 -1.06 5.06 2.79
C ILE A 29 -0.78 4.50 4.18
N LYS A 30 0.27 5.01 4.85
CA LYS A 30 0.66 4.54 6.18
C LYS A 30 -0.48 4.73 7.18
N LYS A 31 -1.06 5.94 7.22
CA LYS A 31 -2.17 6.28 8.10
C LYS A 31 -3.35 5.33 7.90
N GLN A 32 -3.76 5.11 6.66
CA GLN A 32 -4.89 4.22 6.34
C GLN A 32 -4.63 2.78 6.79
N VAL A 33 -3.44 2.24 6.52
CA VAL A 33 -3.07 0.88 6.95
C VAL A 33 -3.06 0.79 8.48
N ASP A 34 -2.47 1.76 9.16
CA ASP A 34 -2.38 1.78 10.62
C ASP A 34 -3.75 1.87 11.29
N GLU A 35 -4.64 2.72 10.80
CA GLU A 35 -6.01 2.85 11.33
C GLU A 35 -6.81 1.55 11.17
N ILE A 36 -6.63 0.85 10.06
CA ILE A 36 -7.28 -0.45 9.82
C ILE A 36 -6.71 -1.52 10.76
N VAL A 37 -5.39 -1.60 10.91
CA VAL A 37 -4.75 -2.55 11.84
C VAL A 37 -5.24 -2.31 13.27
N VAL A 38 -5.21 -1.05 13.75
CA VAL A 38 -5.71 -0.69 15.09
C VAL A 38 -7.17 -1.08 15.26
N SER A 39 -8.00 -0.85 14.23
CA SER A 39 -9.41 -1.21 14.27
C SER A 39 -9.64 -2.72 14.33
N ILE A 40 -8.86 -3.51 13.58
CA ILE A 40 -8.93 -4.99 13.63
C ILE A 40 -8.44 -5.48 15.00
N ASP A 41 -7.32 -4.95 15.50
CA ASP A 41 -6.80 -5.28 16.82
C ASP A 41 -7.78 -4.90 17.95
N SER A 42 -8.69 -3.96 17.70
CA SER A 42 -9.77 -3.55 18.61
C SER A 42 -11.07 -4.35 18.43
N GLY A 43 -11.10 -5.36 17.55
CA GLY A 43 -12.20 -6.31 17.40
C GLY A 43 -13.03 -6.17 16.12
N LYS A 44 -12.67 -5.29 15.19
CA LYS A 44 -13.30 -5.28 13.86
C LYS A 44 -12.85 -6.48 13.03
N LYS A 45 -13.72 -6.92 12.11
CA LYS A 45 -13.40 -7.99 11.18
C LYS A 45 -12.73 -7.42 9.93
N ALA A 46 -11.87 -8.19 9.27
CA ALA A 46 -11.28 -7.80 8.00
C ALA A 46 -12.33 -7.42 6.95
N GLN A 47 -13.46 -8.15 6.92
CA GLN A 47 -14.54 -7.94 5.95
C GLN A 47 -15.24 -6.58 6.12
N ASP A 48 -15.14 -5.94 7.29
CA ASP A 48 -15.67 -4.59 7.52
C ASP A 48 -14.95 -3.52 6.67
N PHE A 49 -13.78 -3.87 6.11
CA PHE A 49 -12.94 -2.99 5.28
C PHE A 49 -13.04 -3.30 3.77
N THR A 50 -14.04 -4.06 3.34
CA THR A 50 -14.28 -4.34 1.90
C THR A 50 -14.41 -3.07 1.06
N GLY A 51 -14.97 -1.98 1.60
CA GLY A 51 -15.01 -0.68 0.93
C GLY A 51 -13.61 -0.09 0.65
N ALA A 52 -12.64 -0.35 1.52
CA ALA A 52 -11.28 0.17 1.38
C ALA A 52 -10.52 -0.44 0.19
N ALA A 53 -10.95 -1.61 -0.30
CA ALA A 53 -10.44 -2.18 -1.56
C ALA A 53 -10.84 -1.36 -2.81
N GLN A 54 -11.75 -0.40 -2.69
CA GLN A 54 -12.13 0.49 -3.80
C GLN A 54 -11.54 1.89 -3.67
N ASN A 55 -10.81 2.18 -2.58
CA ASN A 55 -10.20 3.49 -2.35
C ASN A 55 -9.30 3.90 -3.52
N LYS A 56 -9.38 5.18 -3.87
CA LYS A 56 -8.54 5.82 -4.88
C LYS A 56 -7.74 6.94 -4.22
N PRO A 57 -6.48 7.15 -4.62
CA PRO A 57 -5.72 6.36 -5.60
C PRO A 57 -5.18 5.02 -5.04
N HIS A 58 -5.17 4.83 -3.71
CA HIS A 58 -4.53 3.68 -3.07
C HIS A 58 -5.55 2.77 -2.39
N TYR A 59 -5.83 1.63 -3.03
CA TYR A 59 -6.70 0.60 -2.47
C TYR A 59 -6.00 -0.16 -1.33
N VAL A 60 -6.80 -0.70 -0.42
CA VAL A 60 -6.33 -1.60 0.64
C VAL A 60 -6.52 -3.06 0.24
N PHE A 61 -5.57 -3.89 0.63
CA PHE A 61 -5.79 -5.33 0.72
C PHE A 61 -5.58 -5.84 2.15
N ILE A 62 -6.25 -6.95 2.46
CA ILE A 62 -6.06 -7.70 3.70
C ILE A 62 -5.97 -9.17 3.32
N MET A 63 -4.94 -9.85 3.82
CA MET A 63 -4.73 -11.28 3.63
C MET A 63 -4.39 -11.98 4.94
N GLU A 64 -4.73 -13.26 5.02
CA GLU A 64 -4.19 -14.14 6.05
C GLU A 64 -2.69 -14.36 5.84
N GLU A 65 -1.98 -14.80 6.88
CA GLU A 65 -0.54 -15.07 6.80
C GLU A 65 -0.18 -16.09 5.71
N GLY A 66 -1.08 -17.04 5.43
CA GLY A 66 -0.92 -18.01 4.33
C GLY A 66 -1.14 -17.44 2.93
N GLY A 67 -1.50 -16.17 2.80
CA GLY A 67 -1.72 -15.48 1.52
C GLY A 67 -3.16 -15.49 1.02
N GLN A 68 -4.10 -16.07 1.78
CA GLN A 68 -5.52 -16.06 1.45
C GLN A 68 -6.08 -14.64 1.54
N MET A 69 -6.57 -14.10 0.43
CA MET A 69 -7.08 -12.72 0.37
C MET A 69 -8.48 -12.63 0.97
N LEU A 70 -8.64 -11.76 1.96
CA LEU A 70 -9.91 -11.45 2.63
C LEU A 70 -10.53 -10.16 2.08
N VAL A 71 -9.68 -9.18 1.76
CA VAL A 71 -10.05 -7.91 1.14
C VAL A 71 -9.11 -7.64 -0.02
N HIS A 72 -9.65 -7.45 -1.22
CA HIS A 72 -8.91 -7.07 -2.43
C HIS A 72 -9.90 -6.62 -3.50
N PRO A 73 -9.54 -5.72 -4.44
CA PRO A 73 -10.40 -5.35 -5.56
C PRO A 73 -10.91 -6.52 -6.41
N SER A 74 -10.13 -7.61 -6.52
CA SER A 74 -10.41 -8.70 -7.47
C SER A 74 -9.93 -10.11 -7.06
N LEU A 75 -9.34 -10.28 -5.87
CA LEU A 75 -8.67 -11.53 -5.47
C LEU A 75 -9.26 -12.16 -4.21
N VAL A 76 -10.35 -11.62 -3.65
CA VAL A 76 -11.01 -12.19 -2.46
C VAL A 76 -11.28 -13.68 -2.68
N GLY A 77 -10.96 -14.51 -1.69
CA GLY A 77 -11.10 -15.97 -1.79
C GLY A 77 -9.98 -16.67 -2.57
N GLN A 78 -8.99 -15.95 -3.11
CA GLN A 78 -7.81 -16.52 -3.76
C GLN A 78 -6.55 -16.39 -2.89
N SER A 79 -5.62 -17.31 -3.07
CA SER A 79 -4.28 -17.27 -2.47
C SER A 79 -3.34 -16.40 -3.32
N LEU A 80 -2.84 -15.30 -2.75
CA LEU A 80 -1.81 -14.47 -3.37
C LEU A 80 -0.51 -15.24 -3.55
N LYS A 81 -0.21 -16.17 -2.64
CA LYS A 81 0.95 -17.06 -2.72
C LYS A 81 0.92 -17.88 -4.00
N ASP A 82 -0.24 -18.40 -4.40
CA ASP A 82 -0.38 -19.22 -5.59
C ASP A 82 -0.50 -18.39 -6.87
N LYS A 83 -1.13 -17.21 -6.77
CA LYS A 83 -1.36 -16.31 -7.92
C LYS A 83 -0.13 -15.48 -8.28
N ALA A 84 0.68 -15.12 -7.29
CA ALA A 84 1.80 -14.20 -7.43
C ALA A 84 2.80 -14.38 -6.28
N ALA A 85 3.46 -15.54 -6.22
CA ALA A 85 4.45 -15.86 -5.18
C ALA A 85 5.49 -14.75 -4.90
N PRO A 86 6.07 -14.05 -5.90
CA PRO A 86 7.00 -12.95 -5.63
C PRO A 86 6.37 -11.81 -4.83
N VAL A 87 5.11 -11.48 -5.11
CA VAL A 87 4.38 -10.39 -4.46
C VAL A 87 3.99 -10.79 -3.04
N TYR A 88 3.54 -12.04 -2.88
CA TYR A 88 3.29 -12.63 -1.57
C TYR A 88 4.56 -12.61 -0.70
N ASN A 89 5.70 -13.08 -1.21
CA ASN A 89 6.96 -13.14 -0.46
C ASN A 89 7.41 -11.77 0.05
N GLU A 90 7.16 -10.71 -0.73
CA GLU A 90 7.42 -9.34 -0.28
C GLU A 90 6.40 -8.90 0.78
N CYS A 91 5.10 -9.06 0.52
CA CYS A 91 4.05 -8.65 1.47
C CYS A 91 4.10 -9.44 2.80
N SER A 92 4.56 -10.69 2.79
CA SER A 92 4.70 -11.53 3.99
C SER A 92 5.79 -11.04 4.96
N LYS A 93 6.66 -10.11 4.53
CA LYS A 93 7.65 -9.46 5.40
C LYS A 93 7.03 -8.44 6.37
N ALA A 94 5.71 -8.27 6.33
CA ALA A 94 4.98 -7.39 7.24
C ALA A 94 5.34 -7.63 8.71
N THR A 95 5.62 -6.55 9.42
CA THR A 95 5.91 -6.52 10.85
C THR A 95 4.78 -5.87 11.63
N ALA A 96 4.78 -5.98 12.96
CA ALA A 96 3.83 -5.30 13.82
C ALA A 96 3.95 -3.77 13.76
N ASP A 97 5.16 -3.24 13.50
CA ASP A 97 5.42 -1.80 13.30
C ASP A 97 5.18 -1.35 11.84
N GLY A 98 4.94 -2.32 10.97
CA GLY A 98 4.82 -2.16 9.53
C GLY A 98 6.16 -1.92 8.83
N THR A 99 6.17 -2.16 7.52
CA THR A 99 7.35 -2.00 6.67
C THR A 99 6.96 -1.64 5.24
N TRP A 100 7.85 -0.95 4.54
CA TRP A 100 7.70 -0.70 3.11
C TRP A 100 8.37 -1.82 2.32
N VAL A 101 7.62 -2.40 1.39
CA VAL A 101 8.08 -3.46 0.49
C VAL A 101 7.92 -3.03 -0.96
N LYS A 102 8.75 -3.60 -1.83
CA LYS A 102 8.79 -3.26 -3.24
C LYS A 102 8.77 -4.52 -4.08
N TYR A 103 7.90 -4.54 -5.08
CA TYR A 103 7.73 -5.66 -6.00
C TYR A 103 7.20 -5.17 -7.33
N GLU A 104 7.22 -6.04 -8.34
CA GLU A 104 6.55 -5.79 -9.61
C GLU A 104 5.12 -6.35 -9.58
N TRP A 105 4.15 -5.56 -10.01
CA TRP A 105 2.76 -5.94 -10.18
C TRP A 105 2.28 -5.57 -11.58
N LYS A 106 1.93 -6.57 -12.40
CA LYS A 106 1.46 -6.37 -13.78
C LYS A 106 2.41 -5.49 -14.62
N GLY A 107 3.72 -5.72 -14.53
CA GLY A 107 4.73 -4.97 -15.28
C GLY A 107 5.07 -3.59 -14.73
N LYS A 108 4.56 -3.23 -13.54
CA LYS A 108 4.87 -1.95 -12.87
C LYS A 108 5.45 -2.17 -11.50
N GLU A 109 6.47 -1.40 -11.17
CA GLU A 109 6.97 -1.32 -9.80
C GLU A 109 5.89 -0.77 -8.87
N LYS A 110 5.73 -1.42 -7.72
CA LYS A 110 4.82 -1.05 -6.65
C LYS A 110 5.61 -0.82 -5.37
N ASN A 111 5.31 0.26 -4.67
CA ASN A 111 5.80 0.51 -3.31
C ASN A 111 4.62 0.39 -2.35
N THR A 112 4.67 -0.58 -1.44
CA THR A 112 3.55 -0.93 -0.57
C THR A 112 3.96 -0.88 0.88
N TYR A 113 3.19 -0.19 1.71
CA TYR A 113 3.31 -0.32 3.16
C TYR A 113 2.44 -1.50 3.60
N VAL A 114 3.05 -2.42 4.33
CA VAL A 114 2.38 -3.60 4.88
C VAL A 114 2.59 -3.66 6.39
N ARG A 115 1.54 -4.01 7.13
CA ARG A 115 1.59 -4.15 8.59
C ARG A 115 0.79 -5.36 9.05
N LYS A 116 1.31 -6.04 10.07
CA LYS A 116 0.71 -7.24 10.66
C LYS A 116 -0.14 -6.87 11.87
N THR A 117 -1.37 -7.39 11.95
CA THR A 117 -2.25 -7.31 13.12
C THR A 117 -1.75 -8.26 14.22
N LYS A 118 -2.24 -8.12 15.45
CA LYS A 118 -1.89 -9.03 16.56
C LYS A 118 -2.22 -10.50 16.28
N ASP A 119 -3.29 -10.74 15.50
CA ASP A 119 -3.80 -12.08 15.15
C ASP A 119 -3.23 -12.59 13.81
N GLY A 120 -2.19 -11.94 13.26
CA GLY A 120 -1.44 -12.44 12.11
C GLY A 120 -1.95 -12.06 10.72
N LEU A 121 -3.06 -11.32 10.60
CA LEU A 121 -3.48 -10.75 9.31
C LEU A 121 -2.48 -9.71 8.82
N ILE A 122 -2.32 -9.63 7.50
CA ILE A 122 -1.46 -8.65 6.83
C ILE A 122 -2.35 -7.66 6.10
N VAL A 123 -2.25 -6.39 6.48
CA VAL A 123 -2.93 -5.25 5.85
C VAL A 123 -1.93 -4.49 5.01
N GLY A 124 -2.27 -4.11 3.78
CA GLY A 124 -1.38 -3.35 2.93
C GLY A 124 -2.05 -2.40 1.95
N SER A 125 -1.30 -1.38 1.54
CA SER A 125 -1.69 -0.40 0.52
C SER A 125 -0.43 0.21 -0.12
N GLY A 126 -0.51 0.66 -1.37
CA GLY A 126 0.65 1.11 -2.12
C GLY A 126 0.35 1.90 -3.38
N TYR A 127 1.37 2.54 -3.95
CA TYR A 127 1.33 3.29 -5.22
C TYR A 127 2.16 2.63 -6.31
#